data_AF-A0A4Z2E4V5-F1
#
_entry.id   AF-A0A4Z2E4V5-F1
#
_cell.length_a   1.000
_cell.length_b   1.000
_cell.length_c   1.000
_cell.angle_alpha   90.00
_cell.angle_beta   90.00
_cell.angle_gamma   90.00
#
_symmetry.space_group_name_H-M   'P 1'
#
loop_
_entity.id
_entity.type
_entity.pdbx_description
1 polymer ?
#
loop_
_entity_poly.entity_id
_entity_poly.type
_entity_poly.pdbx_seq_one_letter_code
_entity_poly.pdbx_strand_id
1 'polypeptide(L)'
;MAATHGDLELVEEVWKNTEFTVLSHGDSKDGFILGGTDDIQVVQCSTPVLLDDSIINVGTVASSRYVAPIKTKVDELLGHLTLFNQTLEEWLTCQRNWLYLESIFLAPDIKRQLPAESKMFLKVDKSWKEIMAKVNRMPNALRAATQPALLETFLENNILLDEIQKCLEDYLESKRVIFPRYAHMFVCNILGQDFHIILSYSF
;
A
#
# COMPACT_ATOMS: atom_id res chain seq x y z
N MET A 1 -18.07 31.52 7.61
CA MET A 1 -17.70 31.12 8.98
C MET A 1 -16.19 31.12 9.04
N ALA A 2 -15.59 31.86 9.98
CA ALA A 2 -14.14 31.85 10.13
C ALA A 2 -13.77 30.58 10.88
N ALA A 3 -12.97 29.69 10.26
CA ALA A 3 -12.42 28.54 10.96
C ALA A 3 -11.47 29.04 12.06
N THR A 4 -11.68 28.59 13.29
CA THR A 4 -11.01 29.09 14.51
C THR A 4 -10.07 28.04 15.08
N HIS A 5 -9.25 28.42 16.07
CA HIS A 5 -8.34 27.52 16.81
C HIS A 5 -8.97 26.17 17.22
N GLY A 6 -10.27 26.14 17.52
CA GLY A 6 -10.98 24.91 17.90
C GLY A 6 -11.08 23.88 16.77
N ASP A 7 -11.10 24.30 15.50
CA ASP A 7 -11.17 23.37 14.37
C ASP A 7 -9.85 22.60 14.19
N LEU A 8 -8.71 23.23 14.53
CA LEU A 8 -7.39 22.58 14.52
C LEU A 8 -7.25 21.56 15.65
N GLU A 9 -7.74 21.88 16.85
CA GLU A 9 -7.68 20.97 18.00
C GLU A 9 -8.50 19.70 17.75
N LEU A 10 -9.66 19.82 17.11
CA LEU A 10 -10.49 18.69 16.71
C LEU A 10 -9.76 17.80 15.69
N VAL A 11 -9.14 18.39 14.67
CA VAL A 11 -8.36 17.64 13.68
C VAL A 11 -7.20 16.90 14.39
N GLU A 12 -6.43 17.57 15.24
CA GLU A 12 -5.35 16.93 15.98
C GLU A 12 -5.84 15.77 16.88
N GLU A 13 -6.98 15.93 17.53
CA GLU A 13 -7.55 14.90 18.42
C GLU A 13 -8.03 13.68 17.63
N VAL A 14 -8.63 13.88 16.46
CA VAL A 14 -9.00 12.79 15.53
C VAL A 14 -7.75 12.00 15.14
N TRP A 15 -6.70 12.66 14.64
CA TRP A 15 -5.49 12.00 14.18
C TRP A 15 -4.64 11.35 15.30
N LYS A 16 -4.80 11.78 16.55
CA LYS A 16 -4.22 11.11 17.72
C LYS A 16 -4.87 9.76 18.01
N ASN A 17 -6.17 9.64 17.72
CA ASN A 17 -6.95 8.42 18.00
C ASN A 17 -7.11 7.52 16.76
N THR A 18 -6.74 7.99 15.56
CA THR A 18 -6.76 7.17 14.35
C THR A 18 -5.69 6.09 14.40
N GLU A 19 -6.13 4.84 14.31
CA GLU A 19 -5.27 3.66 14.28
C GLU A 19 -5.41 2.90 12.96
N PHE A 20 -4.30 2.39 12.43
CA PHE A 20 -4.32 1.41 11.36
C PHE A 20 -4.77 0.06 11.90
N THR A 21 -5.76 -0.53 11.25
CA THR A 21 -6.11 -1.93 11.51
C THR A 21 -5.15 -2.81 10.71
N VAL A 22 -4.43 -3.68 11.39
CA VAL A 22 -3.49 -4.62 10.78
C VAL A 22 -4.09 -6.02 10.87
N LEU A 23 -4.23 -6.68 9.74
CA LEU A 23 -4.73 -8.06 9.64
C LEU A 23 -3.56 -9.00 9.33
N SER A 24 -3.64 -10.22 9.85
CA SER A 24 -2.70 -11.28 9.47
C SER A 24 -3.11 -11.85 8.10
N HIS A 25 -2.14 -11.94 7.19
CA HIS A 25 -2.30 -12.50 5.84
C HIS A 25 -1.47 -13.78 5.69
N GLY A 26 -2.15 -14.86 5.29
CA GLY A 26 -1.54 -16.17 5.03
C GLY A 26 -1.29 -17.03 6.28
N ASP A 27 -0.56 -18.14 6.08
CA ASP A 27 -0.22 -19.12 7.12
C ASP A 27 1.09 -18.77 7.86
N SER A 28 1.81 -17.73 7.39
CA SER A 28 3.02 -17.23 8.03
C SER A 28 2.68 -16.22 9.12
N LYS A 29 3.22 -16.45 10.33
CA LYS A 29 3.07 -15.59 11.52
C LYS A 29 3.52 -14.13 11.35
N ASP A 30 4.19 -13.80 10.23
CA ASP A 30 4.79 -12.50 9.97
C ASP A 30 4.17 -11.77 8.75
N GLY A 31 3.20 -12.38 8.07
CA GLY A 31 2.44 -11.73 7.00
C GLY A 31 1.37 -10.84 7.60
N PHE A 32 1.57 -9.53 7.53
CA PHE A 32 0.60 -8.54 7.98
C PHE A 32 0.23 -7.65 6.80
N ILE A 33 -1.04 -7.30 6.69
CA ILE A 33 -1.56 -6.34 5.70
C ILE A 33 -2.41 -5.29 6.41
N LEU A 34 -2.49 -4.08 5.84
CA LEU A 34 -3.46 -3.11 6.32
C LEU A 34 -4.86 -3.62 5.97
N GLY A 35 -5.72 -3.70 6.98
CA GLY A 35 -7.11 -4.10 6.88
C GLY A 35 -8.07 -2.96 7.20
N GLY A 36 -9.27 -3.06 6.65
CA GLY A 36 -10.40 -2.14 6.83
C GLY A 36 -11.58 -2.79 6.12
N THR A 37 -12.72 -2.90 6.81
CA THR A 37 -13.83 -3.81 6.50
C THR A 37 -14.22 -3.81 5.02
N ASP A 38 -14.02 -4.98 4.43
CA ASP A 38 -14.54 -5.48 3.16
C ASP A 38 -13.88 -4.88 1.91
N ASP A 39 -12.91 -5.65 1.40
CA ASP A 39 -12.12 -5.42 0.19
C ASP A 39 -10.93 -4.46 0.35
N ILE A 40 -9.84 -4.81 -0.32
CA ILE A 40 -8.64 -3.98 -0.52
C ILE A 40 -8.99 -2.63 -1.20
N GLN A 41 -10.25 -2.44 -1.61
CA GLN A 41 -10.85 -1.18 -2.06
C GLN A 41 -11.41 -0.28 -0.92
N VAL A 42 -11.56 -0.79 0.31
CA VAL A 42 -12.23 -0.11 1.45
C VAL A 42 -11.28 0.23 2.61
N VAL A 43 -9.96 0.00 2.44
CA VAL A 43 -8.97 0.85 3.16
C VAL A 43 -9.10 2.33 2.73
N GLN A 44 -9.93 2.60 1.71
CA GLN A 44 -10.35 3.91 1.23
C GLN A 44 -11.55 4.54 1.97
N CYS A 45 -12.09 3.93 3.04
CA CYS A 45 -13.27 4.47 3.74
C CYS A 45 -13.05 4.43 5.27
N SER A 46 -12.17 5.26 5.81
CA SER A 46 -12.59 6.43 6.60
C SER A 46 -11.52 7.53 6.57
N THR A 47 -10.28 7.16 6.27
CA THR A 47 -9.08 8.01 6.32
C THR A 47 -8.95 9.02 5.18
N PRO A 48 -9.21 8.71 3.89
CA PRO A 48 -8.96 9.68 2.82
C PRO A 48 -10.00 10.80 2.76
N VAL A 49 -11.29 10.54 3.04
CA VAL A 49 -12.30 11.61 3.16
C VAL A 49 -12.01 12.51 4.36
N LEU A 50 -11.70 11.91 5.52
CA LEU A 50 -11.29 12.67 6.70
C LEU A 50 -9.99 13.45 6.44
N LEU A 51 -9.08 12.93 5.61
CA LEU A 51 -7.82 13.58 5.28
C LEU A 51 -7.99 14.70 4.27
N ASP A 52 -8.79 14.53 3.22
CA ASP A 52 -9.14 15.61 2.30
C ASP A 52 -9.90 16.71 3.04
N ASP A 53 -10.87 16.37 3.89
CA ASP A 53 -11.58 17.33 4.73
C ASP A 53 -10.61 18.01 5.72
N SER A 54 -9.68 17.27 6.32
CA SER A 54 -8.65 17.84 7.21
C SER A 54 -7.72 18.79 6.45
N ILE A 55 -7.28 18.43 5.24
CA ILE A 55 -6.41 19.26 4.39
C ILE A 55 -7.16 20.53 3.95
N ILE A 56 -8.43 20.42 3.56
CA ILE A 56 -9.27 21.56 3.17
C ILE A 56 -9.52 22.47 4.38
N ASN A 57 -9.84 21.90 5.55
CA ASN A 57 -10.07 22.68 6.77
C ASN A 57 -8.80 23.39 7.23
N VAL A 58 -7.67 22.68 7.31
CA VAL A 58 -6.36 23.25 7.70
C VAL A 58 -5.91 24.29 6.66
N GLY A 59 -6.10 24.05 5.35
CA GLY A 59 -5.80 25.02 4.28
C GLY A 59 -6.69 26.27 4.30
N THR A 60 -7.95 26.11 4.70
CA THR A 60 -8.89 27.24 4.90
C THR A 60 -8.48 28.08 6.11
N VAL A 61 -8.04 27.44 7.21
CA VAL A 61 -7.47 28.12 8.38
C VAL A 61 -6.15 28.82 8.02
N ALA A 62 -5.31 28.19 7.19
CA ALA A 62 -4.06 28.76 6.69
C ALA A 62 -4.26 30.04 5.85
N SER A 63 -5.38 30.12 5.14
CA SER A 63 -5.75 31.26 4.30
C SER A 63 -6.43 32.41 5.08
N SER A 64 -6.72 32.20 6.36
CA SER A 64 -7.42 33.17 7.20
C SER A 64 -6.49 34.28 7.70
N ARG A 65 -6.98 35.52 7.67
CA ARG A 65 -6.29 36.72 8.18
C ARG A 65 -5.90 36.67 9.66
N TYR A 66 -6.44 35.72 10.43
CA TYR A 66 -6.17 35.53 11.86
C TYR A 66 -5.15 34.41 12.15
N VAL A 67 -4.52 33.84 11.12
CA VAL A 67 -3.59 32.71 11.27
C VAL A 67 -2.21 33.10 11.81
N ALA A 68 -1.82 34.39 11.75
CA ALA A 68 -0.47 34.84 12.10
C ALA A 68 0.14 34.27 13.40
N PRO A 69 -0.58 34.16 14.54
CA PRO A 69 -0.04 33.58 15.77
C PRO A 69 -0.02 32.04 15.80
N ILE A 70 -0.75 31.36 14.91
CA ILE A 70 -0.89 29.88 14.87
C ILE A 70 -0.32 29.25 13.60
N LYS A 71 0.17 30.08 12.66
CA LYS A 71 0.59 29.68 11.32
C LYS A 71 1.62 28.56 11.33
N THR A 72 2.60 28.62 12.23
CA THR A 72 3.63 27.57 12.35
C THR A 72 3.02 26.21 12.66
N LYS A 73 2.06 26.13 13.58
CA LYS A 73 1.38 24.87 13.91
C LYS A 73 0.52 24.36 12.75
N VAL A 74 -0.15 25.27 12.05
CA VAL A 74 -0.97 24.96 10.87
C VAL A 74 -0.11 24.39 9.74
N ASP A 75 1.03 25.04 9.45
CA ASP A 75 1.97 24.61 8.42
C ASP A 75 2.61 23.26 8.76
N GLU A 76 2.97 23.02 10.03
CA GLU A 76 3.49 21.73 10.51
C GLU A 76 2.46 20.60 10.38
N LEU A 77 1.22 20.83 10.85
CA LEU A 77 0.16 19.84 10.76
C LEU A 77 -0.18 19.52 9.29
N LEU A 78 -0.25 20.54 8.44
CA LEU A 78 -0.47 20.37 7.01
C LEU A 78 0.67 19.56 6.36
N GLY A 79 1.91 19.83 6.75
CA GLY A 79 3.08 19.07 6.30
C GLY A 79 3.00 17.60 6.69
N HIS A 80 2.63 17.29 7.95
CA HIS A 80 2.45 15.92 8.41
C HIS A 80 1.31 15.19 7.69
N LEU A 81 0.17 15.86 7.48
CA LEU A 81 -0.97 15.29 6.75
C LEU A 81 -0.63 15.02 5.28
N THR A 82 0.10 15.94 4.64
CA THR A 82 0.55 15.78 3.26
C THR A 82 1.52 14.59 3.14
N LEU A 83 2.50 14.50 4.02
CA LEU A 83 3.46 13.38 4.05
C LEU A 83 2.76 12.05 4.33
N PHE A 84 1.81 12.04 5.26
CA PHE A 84 0.97 10.87 5.54
C PHE A 84 0.24 10.41 4.27
N ASN A 85 -0.37 11.34 3.53
CA ASN A 85 -1.10 11.00 2.32
C ASN A 85 -0.21 10.36 1.26
N GLN A 86 0.92 11.00 0.95
CA GLN A 86 1.90 10.48 0.00
C GLN A 86 2.38 9.08 0.40
N THR A 87 2.67 8.89 1.70
CA THR A 87 3.12 7.59 2.20
C THR A 87 2.02 6.54 2.10
N LEU A 88 0.77 6.90 2.40
CA LEU A 88 -0.36 5.98 2.32
C LEU A 88 -0.64 5.54 0.87
N GLU A 89 -0.59 6.45 -0.10
CA GLU A 89 -0.77 6.12 -1.52
C GLU A 89 0.26 5.11 -2.02
N GLU A 90 1.54 5.36 -1.72
CA GLU A 90 2.65 4.47 -2.08
C GLU A 90 2.55 3.12 -1.34
N TRP A 91 2.13 3.14 -0.08
CA TRP A 91 1.91 1.94 0.72
C TRP A 91 0.82 1.06 0.14
N LEU A 92 -0.36 1.62 -0.16
CA LEU A 92 -1.48 0.87 -0.73
C LEU A 92 -1.12 0.28 -2.09
N THR A 93 -0.36 1.03 -2.89
CA THR A 93 0.17 0.55 -4.17
C THR A 93 1.13 -0.62 -3.97
N CYS A 94 2.06 -0.50 -3.03
CA CYS A 94 2.99 -1.57 -2.66
C CYS A 94 2.24 -2.81 -2.17
N GLN A 95 1.21 -2.66 -1.32
CA GLN A 95 0.42 -3.79 -0.80
C GLN A 95 -0.25 -4.57 -1.93
N ARG A 96 -0.91 -3.86 -2.84
CA ARG A 96 -1.62 -4.44 -3.98
C ARG A 96 -0.67 -5.19 -4.91
N ASN A 97 0.45 -4.57 -5.27
CA ASN A 97 1.46 -5.18 -6.14
C ASN A 97 2.13 -6.38 -5.46
N TRP A 98 2.42 -6.27 -4.17
CA TRP A 98 3.02 -7.34 -3.37
C TRP A 98 2.07 -8.56 -3.26
N LEU A 99 0.79 -8.36 -2.94
CA LEU A 99 -0.21 -9.44 -2.86
C LEU A 99 -0.38 -10.16 -4.21
N TYR A 100 -0.41 -9.42 -5.30
CA TYR A 100 -0.48 -10.00 -6.65
C TYR A 100 0.73 -10.88 -6.93
N LEU A 101 1.94 -10.37 -6.70
CA LEU A 101 3.17 -11.12 -6.94
C LEU A 101 3.35 -12.29 -5.96
N GLU A 102 2.95 -12.15 -4.70
CA GLU A 102 3.02 -13.23 -3.70
C GLU A 102 2.28 -14.47 -4.19
N SER A 103 1.05 -14.30 -4.71
CA SER A 103 0.24 -15.41 -5.22
C SER A 103 0.91 -16.18 -6.37
N ILE A 104 1.68 -15.47 -7.21
CA ILE A 104 2.36 -16.04 -8.38
C ILE A 104 3.67 -16.70 -7.97
N PHE A 105 4.47 -16.02 -7.13
CA PHE A 105 5.72 -16.56 -6.62
C PHE A 105 5.51 -17.65 -5.58
N LEU A 106 4.30 -17.88 -5.06
CA LEU A 106 4.01 -19.05 -4.22
C LEU A 106 4.24 -20.36 -5.00
N ALA A 107 4.03 -20.36 -6.31
CA ALA A 107 4.23 -21.52 -7.17
C ALA A 107 5.74 -21.85 -7.33
N PRO A 108 6.19 -23.07 -6.96
CA PRO A 108 7.61 -23.44 -6.99
C PRO A 108 8.21 -23.46 -8.40
N ASP A 109 7.38 -23.63 -9.43
CA ASP A 109 7.82 -23.67 -10.82
C ASP A 109 8.25 -22.30 -11.33
N ILE A 110 7.54 -21.22 -10.96
CA ILE A 110 7.92 -19.85 -11.31
C ILE A 110 9.24 -19.46 -10.65
N LYS A 111 9.47 -19.86 -9.40
CA LYS A 111 10.74 -19.60 -8.70
C LYS A 111 11.96 -20.17 -9.42
N ARG A 112 11.80 -21.33 -10.07
CA ARG A 112 12.88 -21.98 -10.84
C ARG A 112 13.12 -21.31 -12.18
N GLN A 113 12.08 -20.75 -12.78
CA GLN A 113 12.14 -20.09 -14.09
C GLN A 113 12.66 -18.66 -14.00
N LEU A 114 12.29 -17.93 -12.94
CA LEU A 114 12.64 -16.53 -12.68
C LEU A 114 13.40 -16.39 -11.34
N PRO A 115 14.63 -16.92 -11.23
CA PRO A 115 15.37 -16.92 -9.96
C PRO A 115 15.93 -15.55 -9.57
N ALA A 116 16.13 -14.63 -10.53
CA ALA A 116 16.60 -13.28 -10.26
C ALA A 116 15.48 -12.42 -9.65
N GLU A 117 14.31 -12.47 -10.27
CA GLU A 117 13.09 -11.78 -9.88
C GLU A 117 12.59 -12.33 -8.54
N SER A 118 12.69 -13.64 -8.31
CA SER A 118 12.39 -14.25 -7.01
C SER A 118 13.26 -13.67 -5.89
N LYS A 119 14.55 -13.41 -6.14
CA LYS A 119 15.43 -12.78 -5.14
C LYS A 119 15.05 -11.32 -4.89
N MET A 120 14.66 -10.58 -5.93
CA MET A 120 14.16 -9.21 -5.80
C MET A 120 12.86 -9.18 -4.99
N PHE A 121 11.91 -10.07 -5.29
CA PHE A 121 10.66 -10.20 -4.54
C PHE A 121 10.91 -10.52 -3.07
N LEU A 122 11.84 -11.44 -2.75
CA LEU A 122 12.20 -11.74 -1.36
C LEU A 122 12.79 -10.54 -0.60
N LYS A 123 13.49 -9.63 -1.29
CA LYS A 123 13.98 -8.38 -0.69
C LYS A 123 12.80 -7.47 -0.32
N VAL A 124 11.84 -7.31 -1.23
CA VAL A 124 10.62 -6.51 -0.98
C VAL A 124 9.75 -7.14 0.09
N ASP A 125 9.56 -8.46 0.06
CA ASP A 125 8.82 -9.22 1.08
C ASP A 125 9.41 -9.03 2.48
N LYS A 126 10.73 -9.08 2.62
CA LYS A 126 11.39 -8.81 3.90
C LYS A 126 11.15 -7.36 4.36
N SER A 127 11.30 -6.39 3.46
CA SER A 127 11.04 -4.97 3.74
C SER A 127 9.60 -4.74 4.21
N TRP A 128 8.63 -5.32 3.49
CA TRP A 128 7.20 -5.28 3.80
C TRP A 128 6.91 -5.83 5.20
N LYS A 129 7.40 -7.03 5.52
CA LYS A 129 7.21 -7.67 6.83
C LYS A 129 7.81 -6.85 7.97
N GLU A 130 9.01 -6.29 7.77
CA GLU A 130 9.64 -5.42 8.78
C GLU A 130 8.83 -4.14 9.04
N ILE A 131 8.29 -3.52 7.98
CA ILE A 131 7.43 -2.34 8.11
C ILE A 131 6.13 -2.71 8.84
N MET A 132 5.43 -3.74 8.38
CA MET A 132 4.15 -4.12 8.97
C MET A 132 4.26 -4.61 10.41
N ALA A 133 5.36 -5.27 10.78
CA ALA A 133 5.65 -5.62 12.17
C ALA A 133 5.85 -4.39 13.06
N LYS A 134 6.45 -3.30 12.53
CA LYS A 134 6.57 -2.02 13.27
C LYS A 134 5.20 -1.36 13.44
N VAL A 135 4.35 -1.37 12.42
CA VAL A 135 3.00 -0.79 12.48
C VAL A 135 2.12 -1.54 13.46
N ASN A 136 2.21 -2.87 13.49
CA ASN A 136 1.50 -3.67 14.47
C ASN A 136 1.89 -3.34 15.93
N ARG A 137 3.14 -2.88 16.16
CA ARG A 137 3.58 -2.41 17.48
C ARG A 137 3.17 -0.97 17.79
N MET A 138 2.95 -0.15 16.77
CA MET A 138 2.55 1.24 16.89
C MET A 138 1.38 1.53 15.94
N PRO A 139 0.14 1.26 16.37
CA PRO A 139 -1.02 1.29 15.48
C PRO A 139 -1.43 2.70 15.09
N ASN A 140 -0.98 3.76 15.79
CA ASN A 140 -1.34 5.13 15.45
C ASN A 140 -0.96 5.46 14.00
N ALA A 141 -1.97 5.77 13.18
CA ALA A 141 -1.83 5.88 11.73
C ALA A 141 -0.88 7.02 11.34
N LEU A 142 -1.08 8.20 11.93
CA LEU A 142 -0.27 9.38 11.61
C LEU A 142 1.21 9.13 11.94
N ARG A 143 1.50 8.60 13.13
CA ARG A 143 2.88 8.30 13.56
C ARG A 143 3.51 7.16 12.81
N ALA A 144 2.72 6.19 12.35
CA ALA A 144 3.20 5.08 11.54
C ALA A 144 3.62 5.57 10.14
N ALA A 145 2.77 6.35 9.46
CA ALA A 145 3.04 6.78 8.09
C ALA A 145 4.03 7.98 7.99
N THR A 146 4.22 8.75 9.06
CA THR A 146 5.18 9.88 9.07
C THR A 146 6.58 9.49 9.56
N GLN A 147 6.89 8.19 9.64
CA GLN A 147 8.24 7.76 10.00
C GLN A 147 9.29 8.21 8.97
N PRO A 148 10.48 8.63 9.42
CA PRO A 148 11.54 9.02 8.52
C PRO A 148 11.94 7.86 7.60
N ALA A 149 12.20 8.19 6.33
CA ALA A 149 12.56 7.24 5.26
C ALA A 149 11.49 6.20 4.89
N LEU A 150 10.29 6.22 5.49
CA LEU A 150 9.24 5.24 5.17
C LEU A 150 8.70 5.44 3.74
N LEU A 151 8.40 6.68 3.36
CA LEU A 151 8.00 7.03 2.00
C LEU A 151 9.04 6.59 0.97
N GLU A 152 10.31 6.93 1.20
CA GLU A 152 11.42 6.55 0.32
C GLU A 152 11.53 5.03 0.18
N THR A 153 11.36 4.29 1.28
CA THR A 153 11.37 2.82 1.28
C THR A 153 10.23 2.26 0.44
N PHE A 154 9.02 2.82 0.53
CA PHE A 154 7.89 2.37 -0.29
C PHE A 154 8.07 2.71 -1.77
N LEU A 155 8.61 3.88 -2.09
CA LEU A 155 8.95 4.24 -3.46
C LEU A 155 9.98 3.28 -4.07
N GLU A 156 11.05 2.96 -3.34
CA GLU A 156 12.05 1.98 -3.77
C GLU A 156 11.44 0.57 -3.94
N ASN A 157 10.60 0.15 -3.01
CA ASN A 157 9.90 -1.13 -3.10
C ASN A 157 8.98 -1.17 -4.31
N ASN A 158 8.23 -0.10 -4.60
CA ASN A 158 7.33 -0.02 -5.76
C ASN A 158 8.10 -0.10 -7.08
N ILE A 159 9.24 0.57 -7.20
CA ILE A 159 10.11 0.46 -8.39
C ILE A 159 10.55 -0.99 -8.62
N LEU A 160 10.95 -1.70 -7.56
CA LEU A 160 11.34 -3.11 -7.65
C LEU A 160 10.14 -4.00 -8.04
N LEU A 161 8.95 -3.74 -7.48
CA LEU A 161 7.74 -4.48 -7.81
C LEU A 161 7.35 -4.29 -9.29
N ASP A 162 7.47 -3.07 -9.81
CA ASP A 162 7.17 -2.76 -11.21
C ASP A 162 8.16 -3.44 -12.17
N GLU A 163 9.46 -3.48 -11.82
CA GLU A 163 10.47 -4.23 -12.58
C GLU A 163 10.14 -5.72 -12.63
N ILE A 164 9.78 -6.31 -11.49
CA ILE A 164 9.36 -7.71 -11.40
C ILE A 164 8.11 -7.97 -12.23
N GLN A 165 7.09 -7.09 -12.15
CA GLN A 165 5.86 -7.23 -12.93
C GLN A 165 6.15 -7.21 -14.43
N LYS A 166 6.98 -6.28 -14.90
CA LYS A 166 7.35 -6.19 -16.31
C LYS A 166 8.07 -7.45 -16.80
N CYS A 167 9.06 -7.93 -16.06
CA CYS A 167 9.77 -9.17 -16.40
C CYS A 167 8.83 -10.39 -16.42
N LEU A 168 7.86 -10.43 -15.51
CA LEU A 168 6.85 -11.49 -15.46
C LEU A 168 5.91 -11.42 -16.68
N GLU A 169 5.46 -10.23 -17.08
CA GLU A 169 4.64 -10.03 -18.28
C GLU A 169 5.37 -10.48 -19.54
N ASP A 170 6.62 -10.06 -19.72
CA ASP A 170 7.47 -10.48 -20.85
C ASP A 170 7.65 -12.02 -20.88
N TYR A 171 7.83 -12.64 -19.71
CA TYR A 171 7.92 -14.09 -19.59
C TYR A 171 6.60 -14.77 -20.00
N LEU A 172 5.45 -14.29 -19.50
CA LEU A 172 4.14 -14.83 -19.81
C LEU A 172 3.80 -14.69 -21.30
N GLU A 173 4.16 -13.55 -21.91
CA GLU A 173 3.97 -13.32 -23.35
C GLU A 173 4.83 -14.28 -24.19
N SER A 174 6.10 -14.49 -23.81
CA SER A 174 6.97 -15.45 -24.49
C SER A 174 6.42 -16.88 -24.43
N LYS A 175 5.75 -17.27 -23.34
CA LYS A 175 5.08 -18.57 -23.19
C LYS A 175 3.75 -18.65 -23.95
N ARG A 176 3.01 -17.54 -24.10
CA ARG A 176 1.78 -17.47 -24.92
C ARG A 176 2.05 -17.76 -26.39
N VAL A 177 3.19 -17.33 -26.93
CA VAL A 177 3.61 -17.63 -28.32
C VAL A 177 3.87 -19.13 -28.52
N ILE A 178 4.24 -19.85 -27.46
CA ILE A 178 4.60 -21.28 -27.50
C ILE A 178 3.35 -22.18 -27.32
N PHE A 179 2.25 -21.68 -26.74
CA PHE A 179 0.99 -22.43 -26.55
C PHE A 179 -0.26 -21.70 -27.09
N PRO A 180 -0.47 -21.65 -28.43
CA PRO A 180 -1.58 -20.90 -29.04
C PRO A 180 -2.99 -21.44 -28.72
N ARG A 181 -3.12 -22.70 -28.28
CA ARG A 181 -4.44 -23.34 -28.05
C ARG A 181 -5.10 -22.96 -26.72
N TYR A 182 -4.36 -22.46 -25.73
CA TYR A 182 -4.87 -22.18 -24.39
C TYR A 182 -5.08 -20.69 -24.08
N ALA A 183 -4.83 -19.80 -25.04
CA ALA A 183 -4.91 -18.35 -24.87
C ALA A 183 -6.26 -17.86 -24.31
N HIS A 184 -7.36 -18.58 -24.58
CA HIS A 184 -8.69 -18.26 -24.05
C HIS A 184 -8.83 -18.51 -22.53
N MET A 185 -8.15 -19.52 -21.97
CA MET A 185 -8.16 -19.78 -20.51
C MET A 185 -7.30 -18.78 -19.73
N PHE A 186 -6.18 -18.33 -20.31
CA PHE A 186 -5.28 -17.37 -19.67
C PHE A 186 -5.87 -15.96 -19.53
N VAL A 187 -6.84 -15.58 -20.36
CA VAL A 187 -7.48 -14.26 -20.30
C VAL A 187 -8.67 -14.25 -19.32
N CYS A 188 -9.43 -15.34 -19.21
CA CYS A 188 -10.52 -15.45 -18.23
C CYS A 188 -10.01 -15.57 -16.77
N ASN A 189 -8.89 -16.24 -16.53
CA ASN A 189 -8.34 -16.42 -15.16
C ASN A 189 -7.66 -15.17 -14.56
N ILE A 190 -7.47 -14.09 -15.34
CA ILE A 190 -6.97 -12.81 -14.79
C ILE A 190 -8.10 -12.01 -14.12
N LEU A 191 -9.37 -12.32 -14.42
CA LEU A 191 -10.54 -11.61 -13.87
C LEU A 191 -11.29 -12.38 -12.77
N GLY A 192 -10.86 -13.60 -12.44
CA GLY A 192 -11.51 -14.43 -11.43
C GLY A 192 -10.56 -15.51 -10.91
N GLN A 193 -10.60 -15.70 -9.59
CA GLN A 193 -9.79 -16.60 -8.77
C GLN A 193 -9.36 -17.94 -9.42
N ASP A 194 -8.22 -18.44 -8.92
CA ASP A 194 -7.63 -19.78 -9.10
C ASP A 194 -6.54 -19.96 -10.19
N PHE A 195 -5.32 -19.57 -9.83
CA PHE A 195 -4.06 -19.97 -10.49
C PHE A 195 -3.73 -21.48 -10.34
N HIS A 196 -4.46 -22.23 -9.52
CA HIS A 196 -4.09 -23.58 -9.08
C HIS A 196 -4.33 -24.70 -10.14
N ILE A 197 -4.96 -24.39 -11.28
CA ILE A 197 -5.41 -25.41 -12.25
C ILE A 197 -4.45 -25.57 -13.44
N ILE A 198 -3.52 -24.63 -13.68
CA ILE A 198 -2.70 -24.66 -14.92
C ILE A 198 -1.47 -25.58 -14.79
N LEU A 199 -0.95 -25.83 -13.58
CA LEU A 199 0.26 -26.65 -13.39
C LEU A 199 -0.03 -28.16 -13.32
N SER A 200 -1.26 -28.58 -13.02
CA SER A 200 -1.64 -30.00 -12.94
C SER A 200 -1.88 -30.66 -14.30
N TYR A 201 -1.86 -29.90 -15.41
CA TYR A 201 -2.04 -30.43 -16.77
C TYR A 201 -0.76 -30.40 -17.64
N SER A 202 0.39 -30.03 -17.06
CA SER A 202 1.70 -30.04 -17.77
C SER A 202 2.68 -31.11 -17.27
N PHE A 203 2.20 -32.16 -16.59
CA PHE A 203 2.96 -33.39 -16.35
C PHE A 203 2.11 -34.63 -16.64
#